data_AF-A0A314YGZ9-F1
#
_entry.id   AF-A0A314YGZ9-F1
#
_cell.length_a   1.000
_cell.length_b   1.000
_cell.length_c   1.000
_cell.angle_alpha   90.00
_cell.angle_beta   90.00
_cell.angle_gamma   90.00
#
_symmetry.space_group_name_H-M   'P 1'
#
loop_
_entity.id
_entity.type
_entity.pdbx_description
1 polymer ?
#
loop_
_entity_poly.entity_id
_entity_poly.type
_entity_poly.pdbx_seq_one_letter_code
_entity_poly.pdbx_strand_id
1 'polypeptide(L)'
;MAGGSDSLKERVTRIENFLGIVFGDETESVVTQMGDLSAKIAEIEKILRRLKASMEKKIIDCLGDMDGLAEAIGGKLKEVETELSMMKLAMSGMTSMQGGKRHLDNKTVDKGKETKVVQDGAKGEEYKDKKAFSGCFLCQGPHRVKDCPKKQNLNAIVAKRDGGAEECSSLQSCPTEKSFGRGCVGATGVGVHGGMLKEAIENMVSNWDLNCGLEEM
;
A
#
# COMPACT_ATOMS: atom_id res chain seq x y z
N MET A 1 -1.20 27.90 80.30
CA MET A 1 -1.28 27.01 79.13
C MET A 1 -2.16 27.68 78.07
N ALA A 2 -1.64 28.62 77.29
CA ALA A 2 -2.43 29.41 76.34
C ALA A 2 -1.56 29.93 75.17
N GLY A 3 -0.92 29.03 74.42
CA GLY A 3 0.01 29.40 73.33
C GLY A 3 -0.16 28.63 72.02
N GLY A 4 -1.24 27.86 71.86
CA GLY A 4 -1.40 26.97 70.69
C GLY A 4 -2.16 27.57 69.49
N SER A 5 -3.00 28.59 69.70
CA SER A 5 -3.90 29.11 68.66
C SER A 5 -3.18 29.94 67.59
N ASP A 6 -2.13 30.66 67.98
CA ASP A 6 -1.51 31.65 67.10
C ASP A 6 -0.62 30.99 66.04
N SER A 7 0.06 29.89 66.41
CA SER A 7 0.83 29.06 65.47
C SER A 7 -0.05 28.40 64.42
N LEU A 8 -1.27 27.99 64.81
CA LEU A 8 -2.21 27.34 63.89
C LEU A 8 -2.79 28.36 62.89
N LYS A 9 -3.12 29.57 63.35
CA LYS A 9 -3.50 30.69 62.46
C LYS A 9 -2.40 31.03 61.45
N GLU A 10 -1.15 31.13 61.90
CA GLU A 10 -0.02 31.46 61.00
C GLU A 10 0.22 30.37 59.94
N ARG A 11 0.02 29.10 60.30
CA ARG A 11 0.10 27.98 59.35
C ARG A 11 -1.06 27.99 58.35
N VAL A 12 -2.28 28.31 58.80
CA VAL A 12 -3.45 28.43 57.92
C VAL A 12 -3.26 29.57 56.92
N THR A 13 -2.85 30.76 57.37
CA THR A 13 -2.61 31.90 56.47
C THR A 13 -1.49 31.64 55.47
N ARG A 14 -0.43 30.90 55.85
CA ARG A 14 0.61 30.48 54.90
C ARG A 14 0.07 29.54 53.82
N ILE A 15 -0.82 28.63 54.18
CA ILE A 15 -1.45 27.69 53.23
C ILE A 15 -2.41 28.45 52.30
N GLU A 16 -3.23 29.36 52.85
CA GLU A 16 -4.14 30.22 52.06
C GLU A 16 -3.37 31.10 51.06
N ASN A 17 -2.24 31.70 51.48
CA ASN A 17 -1.40 32.48 50.57
C ASN A 17 -0.69 31.63 49.51
N PHE A 18 -0.36 30.38 49.83
CA PHE A 18 0.29 29.47 48.87
C PHE A 18 -0.69 28.96 47.80
N LEU A 19 -1.94 28.72 48.20
CA LEU A 19 -2.99 28.22 47.32
C LEU A 19 -3.73 29.35 46.58
N GLY A 20 -3.56 30.60 47.01
CA GLY A 20 -4.44 31.71 46.65
C GLY A 20 -5.76 31.58 47.40
N ILE A 21 -6.35 32.71 47.81
CA ILE A 21 -7.76 32.71 48.24
C ILE A 21 -8.54 32.35 46.99
N VAL A 22 -8.95 31.10 46.88
CA VAL A 22 -9.91 30.66 45.88
C VAL A 22 -11.21 31.35 46.24
N PHE A 23 -11.42 32.55 45.70
CA PHE A 23 -12.68 33.27 45.83
C PHE A 23 -13.76 32.33 45.28
N GLY A 24 -14.88 32.20 46.00
CA GLY A 24 -15.90 31.15 45.81
C GLY A 24 -16.55 31.10 44.43
N ASP A 25 -16.21 32.05 43.58
CA ASP A 25 -16.62 32.24 42.20
C ASP A 25 -15.67 31.55 41.18
N GLU A 26 -14.44 31.20 41.56
CA GLU A 26 -13.47 30.52 40.66
C GLU A 26 -13.71 29.00 40.58
N THR A 27 -14.19 28.36 41.65
CA THR A 27 -14.55 26.93 41.64
C THR A 27 -15.79 26.67 40.80
N GLU A 28 -16.75 27.61 40.78
CA GLU A 28 -17.93 27.55 39.91
C GLU A 28 -17.55 27.68 38.42
N SER A 29 -16.45 28.38 38.12
CA SER A 29 -15.89 28.52 36.77
C SER A 29 -15.28 27.21 36.23
N VAL A 30 -14.50 26.47 37.03
CA VAL A 30 -13.88 25.21 36.59
C VAL A 30 -14.93 24.13 36.32
N VAL A 31 -15.97 24.02 37.16
CA VAL A 31 -17.07 23.06 36.95
C VAL A 31 -17.81 23.36 35.64
N THR A 32 -18.06 24.64 35.36
CA THR A 32 -18.70 25.07 34.10
C THR A 32 -17.83 24.72 32.89
N GLN A 33 -16.52 25.01 32.95
CA GLN A 33 -15.58 24.66 31.88
C GLN A 33 -15.48 23.16 31.63
N MET A 34 -15.50 22.35 32.69
CA MET A 34 -15.49 20.89 32.58
C MET A 34 -16.77 20.38 31.92
N GLY A 35 -17.94 20.94 32.28
CA GLY A 35 -19.20 20.65 31.61
C GLY A 35 -19.18 20.96 30.11
N ASP A 36 -18.63 22.12 29.73
CA ASP A 36 -18.45 22.51 28.32
C ASP A 36 -17.49 21.57 27.58
N LEU A 37 -16.41 21.13 28.22
CA LEU A 37 -15.47 20.16 27.65
C LEU A 37 -16.13 18.80 27.44
N SER A 38 -16.88 18.29 28.42
CA SER A 38 -17.64 17.05 28.29
C SER A 38 -18.66 17.14 27.14
N ALA A 39 -19.35 18.27 26.98
CA ALA A 39 -20.26 18.48 25.86
C ALA A 39 -19.55 18.49 24.49
N LYS A 40 -18.36 19.12 24.41
CA LYS A 40 -17.53 19.10 23.19
C LYS A 40 -17.03 17.69 22.86
N ILE A 41 -16.61 16.91 23.86
CA ILE A 41 -16.20 15.51 23.68
C ILE A 41 -17.37 14.70 23.07
N ALA A 42 -18.58 14.83 23.63
CA ALA A 42 -19.75 14.14 23.10
C ALA A 42 -20.09 14.50 21.64
N GLU A 43 -19.91 15.77 21.24
CA GLU A 43 -20.13 16.18 19.86
C GLU A 43 -19.02 15.63 18.92
N ILE A 44 -17.77 15.58 19.37
CA ILE A 44 -16.66 14.97 18.62
C ILE A 44 -16.95 13.48 18.39
N GLU A 45 -17.35 12.74 19.42
CA GLU A 45 -17.71 11.31 19.30
C GLU A 45 -18.83 11.07 18.30
N LYS A 46 -19.82 11.96 18.26
CA LYS A 46 -20.92 11.90 17.29
C LYS A 46 -20.45 12.17 15.86
N ILE A 47 -19.53 13.12 15.66
CA ILE A 47 -18.91 13.38 14.36
C ILE A 47 -18.11 12.15 13.90
N LEU A 48 -17.30 11.57 14.80
CA LEU A 48 -16.50 10.37 14.51
C LEU A 48 -17.39 9.18 14.14
N ARG A 49 -18.49 8.94 14.88
CA ARG A 49 -19.47 7.89 14.54
C ARG A 49 -20.08 8.08 13.15
N ARG A 50 -20.45 9.31 12.80
CA ARG A 50 -20.99 9.63 11.45
C ARG A 50 -19.95 9.40 10.37
N LEU A 51 -18.70 9.80 10.61
CA LEU A 51 -17.61 9.61 9.66
C LEU A 51 -17.30 8.13 9.45
N LYS A 52 -17.26 7.33 10.53
CA LYS A 52 -17.10 5.87 10.47
C LYS A 52 -18.19 5.23 9.59
N ALA A 53 -19.46 5.50 9.90
CA ALA A 53 -20.59 4.96 9.13
C ALA A 53 -20.57 5.42 7.65
N SER A 54 -20.18 6.67 7.40
CA SER A 54 -20.04 7.18 6.03
C SER A 54 -18.92 6.47 5.27
N MET A 55 -17.80 6.15 5.91
CA MET A 55 -16.69 5.44 5.28
C MET A 55 -17.05 3.97 5.03
N GLU A 56 -17.65 3.30 6.00
CA GLU A 56 -18.13 1.92 5.85
C GLU A 56 -19.09 1.79 4.66
N LYS A 57 -20.05 2.72 4.54
CA LYS A 57 -20.95 2.75 3.38
C LYS A 57 -20.20 2.90 2.06
N LYS A 58 -19.26 3.86 1.96
CA LYS A 58 -18.47 4.07 0.74
C LYS A 58 -17.65 2.83 0.37
N ILE A 59 -17.11 2.12 1.37
CA ILE A 59 -16.35 0.88 1.14
C ILE A 59 -17.27 -0.20 0.58
N ILE A 60 -18.46 -0.39 1.18
CA ILE A 60 -19.44 -1.36 0.70
C ILE A 60 -19.88 -1.06 -0.74
N ASP A 61 -20.18 0.20 -1.04
CA ASP A 61 -20.58 0.64 -2.39
C ASP A 61 -19.45 0.34 -3.41
N CYS A 62 -18.19 0.70 -3.10
CA CYS A 62 -17.03 0.40 -3.95
C CYS A 62 -16.81 -1.10 -4.17
N LEU A 63 -17.03 -1.92 -3.14
CA LEU A 63 -16.91 -3.39 -3.27
C LEU A 63 -17.99 -3.92 -4.23
N GLY A 64 -19.23 -3.44 -4.11
CA GLY A 64 -20.31 -3.80 -5.01
C GLY A 64 -20.04 -3.41 -6.47
N ASP A 65 -19.48 -2.23 -6.71
CA ASP A 65 -19.10 -1.78 -8.05
C ASP A 65 -18.00 -2.69 -8.67
N MET A 66 -17.03 -3.12 -7.86
CA MET A 66 -15.97 -4.04 -8.30
C MET A 66 -16.53 -5.42 -8.64
N ASP A 67 -17.46 -5.95 -7.85
CA ASP A 67 -18.12 -7.23 -8.13
C ASP A 67 -18.92 -7.16 -9.45
N GLY A 68 -19.70 -6.09 -9.64
CA GLY A 68 -20.45 -5.86 -10.88
C GLY A 68 -19.53 -5.74 -12.11
N LEU A 69 -18.38 -5.08 -11.95
CA LEU A 69 -17.36 -5.00 -13.01
C LEU A 69 -16.75 -6.38 -13.32
N ALA A 70 -16.45 -7.17 -12.30
CA ALA A 70 -15.90 -8.52 -12.46
C ALA A 70 -16.88 -9.44 -13.20
N GLU A 71 -18.17 -9.37 -12.89
CA GLU A 71 -19.22 -10.11 -13.59
C GLU A 71 -19.33 -9.69 -15.07
N ALA A 72 -19.31 -8.39 -15.35
CA ALA A 72 -19.36 -7.87 -16.72
C ALA A 72 -18.16 -8.33 -17.56
N ILE A 73 -16.95 -8.27 -17.00
CA ILE A 73 -15.73 -8.76 -17.63
C ILE A 73 -15.83 -10.27 -17.87
N GLY A 74 -16.27 -11.03 -16.86
CA GLY A 74 -16.46 -12.48 -16.97
C GLY A 74 -17.46 -12.87 -18.07
N GLY A 75 -18.56 -12.13 -18.21
CA GLY A 75 -19.53 -12.30 -19.29
C GLY A 75 -18.93 -12.05 -20.66
N LYS A 76 -18.19 -10.94 -20.83
CA LYS A 76 -17.54 -10.61 -22.11
C LYS A 76 -16.45 -11.60 -22.50
N LEU A 77 -15.71 -12.13 -21.53
CA LEU A 77 -14.69 -13.16 -21.81
C LEU A 77 -15.34 -14.45 -22.33
N LYS A 78 -16.45 -14.88 -21.73
CA LYS A 78 -17.22 -16.05 -22.21
C LYS A 78 -17.76 -15.84 -23.63
N GLU A 79 -18.27 -14.65 -23.93
CA GLU A 79 -18.73 -14.28 -25.28
C GLU A 79 -17.59 -14.44 -26.30
N VAL A 80 -16.42 -13.84 -26.04
CA VAL A 80 -15.24 -13.97 -26.90
C VAL A 80 -14.78 -15.44 -27.03
N GLU A 81 -14.82 -16.22 -25.95
CA GLU A 81 -14.48 -17.64 -25.98
C GLU A 81 -15.41 -18.46 -26.89
N THR A 82 -16.71 -18.15 -26.88
CA THR A 82 -17.68 -18.78 -27.78
C THR A 82 -17.45 -18.41 -29.25
N GLU A 83 -17.16 -17.14 -29.54
CA GLU A 83 -16.83 -16.67 -30.89
C GLU A 83 -15.57 -17.34 -31.44
N LEU A 84 -14.51 -17.44 -30.63
CA LEU A 84 -13.29 -18.15 -30.99
C LEU A 84 -13.54 -19.64 -31.25
N SER A 85 -14.40 -20.27 -30.45
CA SER A 85 -14.77 -21.67 -30.64
C SER A 85 -15.48 -21.90 -31.98
N MET A 86 -16.41 -21.01 -32.35
CA MET A 86 -17.08 -21.07 -33.66
C MET A 86 -16.11 -20.83 -34.83
N MET A 87 -15.23 -19.83 -34.72
CA MET A 87 -14.25 -19.52 -35.74
C MET A 87 -13.29 -20.71 -35.98
N LYS A 88 -12.82 -21.36 -34.91
CA LYS A 88 -11.96 -22.55 -34.97
C LYS A 88 -12.62 -23.71 -35.72
N LEU A 89 -13.92 -23.94 -35.49
CA LEU A 89 -14.69 -24.95 -36.21
C LEU A 89 -14.81 -24.61 -37.70
N ALA A 90 -15.11 -23.36 -38.04
CA ALA A 90 -15.20 -22.91 -39.42
C ALA A 90 -13.87 -23.09 -40.18
N MET A 91 -12.74 -22.75 -39.54
CA MET A 91 -11.41 -22.90 -40.14
C MET A 91 -11.00 -24.36 -40.35
N SER A 92 -11.40 -25.25 -39.45
CA SER A 92 -11.07 -26.68 -39.52
C SER A 92 -11.71 -27.37 -40.75
N GLY A 93 -12.76 -26.79 -41.33
CA GLY A 93 -13.37 -27.27 -42.58
C GLY A 93 -12.62 -26.89 -43.86
N MET A 94 -11.69 -25.92 -43.81
CA MET A 94 -11.05 -25.35 -45.00
C MET A 94 -9.66 -25.92 -45.34
N THR A 95 -9.05 -26.72 -44.45
CA THR A 95 -7.68 -27.25 -44.64
C THR A 95 -7.60 -28.54 -45.48
N SER A 96 -8.71 -29.01 -46.05
CA SER A 96 -8.80 -30.26 -46.82
C SER A 96 -8.92 -30.07 -48.34
N MET A 97 -8.23 -29.07 -48.91
CA MET A 97 -8.02 -29.01 -50.37
C MET A 97 -6.58 -29.41 -50.72
N GLN A 98 -6.50 -30.68 -51.07
CA GLN A 98 -5.42 -31.43 -51.68
C GLN A 98 -4.88 -30.77 -52.98
N GLY A 99 -3.56 -30.82 -53.19
CA GLY A 99 -2.98 -30.97 -54.54
C GLY A 99 -1.93 -29.94 -54.97
N GLY A 100 -0.64 -30.29 -54.83
CA GLY A 100 0.44 -29.52 -55.44
C GLY A 100 1.84 -30.03 -55.14
N LYS A 101 2.13 -31.30 -55.42
CA LYS A 101 3.48 -31.87 -55.36
C LYS A 101 4.37 -31.17 -56.39
N ARG A 102 5.17 -30.17 -55.98
CA ARG A 102 6.29 -29.67 -56.77
C ARG A 102 7.59 -30.09 -56.11
N HIS A 103 8.25 -31.03 -56.77
CA HIS A 103 9.65 -31.41 -56.62
C HIS A 103 10.50 -30.15 -56.80
N LEU A 104 11.31 -29.76 -55.82
CA LEU A 104 12.41 -28.84 -56.05
C LEU A 104 13.68 -29.48 -55.54
N ASP A 105 14.53 -29.80 -56.49
CA ASP A 105 15.78 -30.52 -56.35
C ASP A 105 16.80 -29.80 -55.46
N ASN A 106 17.57 -30.67 -54.82
CA ASN A 106 18.70 -30.41 -53.96
C ASN A 106 19.85 -29.74 -54.75
N LYS A 107 20.53 -28.73 -54.17
CA LYS A 107 21.91 -28.45 -54.57
C LYS A 107 22.77 -28.01 -53.40
N THR A 108 23.76 -28.86 -53.16
CA THR A 108 24.85 -28.81 -52.19
C THR A 108 26.05 -27.99 -52.70
N VAL A 109 26.77 -27.41 -51.72
CA VAL A 109 28.23 -27.12 -51.69
C VAL A 109 28.77 -25.95 -52.54
N ASP A 110 29.36 -24.96 -51.86
CA ASP A 110 30.72 -24.52 -52.19
C ASP A 110 31.49 -23.99 -50.96
N LYS A 111 32.82 -24.19 -50.99
CA LYS A 111 33.85 -24.05 -49.95
C LYS A 111 34.62 -22.72 -50.09
N GLY A 112 35.13 -22.23 -48.96
CA GLY A 112 36.31 -21.34 -48.86
C GLY A 112 35.95 -19.88 -48.61
N LYS A 113 36.64 -19.09 -47.77
CA LYS A 113 38.03 -19.11 -47.30
C LYS A 113 38.13 -18.29 -45.99
N GLU A 114 39.10 -18.65 -45.16
CA GLU A 114 39.43 -18.04 -43.86
C GLU A 114 39.80 -16.55 -43.92
N THR A 115 39.52 -15.81 -42.84
CA THR A 115 40.48 -14.86 -42.25
C THR A 115 40.25 -14.74 -40.73
N LYS A 116 41.26 -15.08 -39.94
CA LYS A 116 41.29 -15.00 -38.47
C LYS A 116 41.49 -13.55 -38.00
N VAL A 117 40.74 -13.09 -36.99
CA VAL A 117 41.25 -12.30 -35.84
C VAL A 117 40.31 -12.49 -34.62
N VAL A 118 40.77 -13.31 -33.69
CA VAL A 118 40.79 -13.22 -32.21
C VAL A 118 39.72 -12.40 -31.43
N GLN A 119 39.16 -13.09 -30.42
CA GLN A 119 38.59 -12.68 -29.11
C GLN A 119 37.06 -12.49 -28.94
N ASP A 120 36.47 -13.57 -28.43
CA ASP A 120 35.60 -13.70 -27.24
C ASP A 120 34.24 -12.99 -27.16
N GLY A 121 33.18 -13.81 -27.16
CA GLY A 121 31.84 -13.47 -26.66
C GLY A 121 30.71 -14.10 -27.48
N ALA A 122 30.15 -15.19 -26.97
CA ALA A 122 29.11 -16.03 -27.57
C ALA A 122 27.98 -15.24 -28.28
N LYS A 123 27.81 -15.48 -29.59
CA LYS A 123 26.64 -15.08 -30.39
C LYS A 123 25.62 -16.21 -30.34
N GLY A 124 24.57 -16.05 -29.53
CA GLY A 124 23.30 -16.73 -29.73
C GLY A 124 22.59 -16.13 -30.94
N GLU A 125 22.01 -16.99 -31.77
CA GLU A 125 21.41 -16.68 -33.06
C GLU A 125 20.31 -15.61 -33.00
N GLU A 126 20.26 -14.88 -34.10
CA GLU A 126 19.59 -13.62 -34.30
C GLU A 126 18.13 -13.85 -34.69
N TYR A 127 17.21 -13.62 -33.75
CA TYR A 127 15.84 -13.19 -34.07
C TYR A 127 15.61 -11.85 -33.36
N LYS A 128 16.19 -10.79 -33.92
CA LYS A 128 15.93 -9.42 -33.47
C LYS A 128 14.63 -8.95 -34.11
N ASP A 129 13.51 -9.24 -33.45
CA ASP A 129 12.40 -8.29 -33.47
C ASP A 129 12.98 -6.96 -32.96
N LYS A 130 13.23 -6.03 -33.88
CA LYS A 130 13.69 -4.69 -33.57
C LYS A 130 12.53 -3.97 -32.88
N LYS A 131 12.30 -4.27 -31.60
CA LYS A 131 11.38 -3.52 -30.75
C LYS A 131 11.89 -2.09 -30.77
N ALA A 132 11.18 -1.22 -31.49
CA ALA A 132 11.57 0.17 -31.66
C ALA A 132 11.82 0.78 -30.28
N PHE A 133 12.92 1.50 -30.14
CA PHE A 133 13.26 2.16 -28.90
C PHE A 133 12.16 3.18 -28.57
N SER A 134 11.35 2.89 -27.55
CA SER A 134 10.16 3.68 -27.19
C SER A 134 10.47 4.93 -26.35
N GLY A 135 11.72 5.37 -26.29
CA GLY A 135 12.14 6.51 -25.48
C GLY A 135 12.26 6.22 -23.98
N CYS A 136 12.54 7.27 -23.21
CA CYS A 136 12.70 7.24 -21.76
C CYS A 136 11.35 7.07 -21.08
N PHE A 137 11.11 5.98 -20.35
CA PHE A 137 9.83 5.78 -19.64
C PHE A 137 9.53 6.86 -18.56
N LEU A 138 10.54 7.56 -18.04
CA LEU A 138 10.35 8.59 -17.01
C LEU A 138 9.86 9.93 -17.56
N CYS A 139 10.23 10.27 -18.80
CA CYS A 139 9.92 11.59 -19.36
C CYS A 139 9.57 11.58 -20.84
N GLN A 140 9.45 10.40 -21.44
CA GLN A 140 9.14 10.12 -22.84
C GLN A 140 10.12 10.76 -23.84
N GLY A 141 11.32 11.14 -23.39
CA GLY A 141 12.36 11.73 -24.25
C GLY A 141 13.15 10.71 -25.09
N PRO A 142 13.88 11.14 -26.13
CA PRO A 142 14.64 10.26 -27.03
C PRO A 142 15.98 9.81 -26.43
N HIS A 143 15.97 9.35 -25.18
CA HIS A 143 17.13 8.85 -24.44
C HIS A 143 16.73 7.67 -23.57
N ARG A 144 17.68 6.82 -23.15
CA ARG A 144 17.37 5.70 -22.24
C ARG A 144 17.12 6.22 -20.83
N VAL A 145 16.33 5.50 -20.04
CA VAL A 145 16.07 5.83 -18.62
C VAL A 145 17.37 6.03 -17.82
N LYS A 146 18.45 5.32 -18.18
CA LYS A 146 19.77 5.46 -17.55
C LYS A 146 20.38 6.85 -17.74
N ASP A 147 20.11 7.49 -18.88
CA ASP A 147 20.65 8.79 -19.30
C ASP A 147 19.63 9.91 -19.09
N CYS A 148 18.55 9.64 -18.34
CA CYS A 148 17.48 10.60 -18.14
C CYS A 148 17.92 11.74 -17.22
N PRO A 149 17.87 13.01 -17.68
CA PRO A 149 18.26 14.15 -16.86
C PRO A 149 17.36 14.31 -15.63
N LYS A 150 16.10 13.83 -15.70
CA LYS A 150 15.16 13.83 -14.57
C LYS A 150 15.40 12.71 -13.54
N LYS A 151 16.38 11.83 -13.74
CA LYS A 151 16.66 10.68 -12.85
C LYS A 151 17.16 11.10 -11.46
N GLN A 152 17.77 12.29 -11.35
CA GLN A 152 18.38 12.77 -10.10
C GLN A 152 17.37 12.95 -8.95
N ASN A 153 16.06 13.07 -9.23
CA ASN A 153 15.03 13.27 -8.20
C ASN A 153 14.40 11.96 -7.66
N LEU A 154 14.80 10.79 -8.18
CA LEU A 154 14.28 9.48 -7.74
C LEU A 154 15.22 8.72 -6.78
N ASN A 155 16.48 9.14 -6.66
CA ASN A 155 17.44 8.52 -5.74
C ASN A 155 17.19 8.87 -4.25
N ALA A 156 16.42 9.92 -3.95
CA ALA A 156 16.16 10.35 -2.57
C ALA A 156 15.16 9.46 -1.81
N ILE A 157 14.32 8.68 -2.51
CA ILE A 157 13.31 7.79 -1.88
C ILE A 157 13.88 6.38 -1.65
N VAL A 158 14.86 5.94 -2.44
CA VAL A 158 15.45 4.59 -2.35
C VAL A 158 16.71 4.54 -1.47
N ALA A 159 17.50 5.62 -1.41
CA ALA A 159 18.71 5.66 -0.58
C ALA A 159 18.44 5.64 0.94
N LYS A 160 17.18 5.75 1.38
CA LYS A 160 16.83 5.69 2.81
C LYS A 160 16.73 4.26 3.38
N ARG A 161 16.99 3.22 2.58
CA ARG A 161 16.90 1.82 3.02
C ARG A 161 18.22 1.07 3.13
N ASP A 162 19.33 1.57 2.60
CA ASP A 162 20.61 0.84 2.63
C ASP A 162 21.80 1.75 3.02
N GLY A 163 22.00 1.91 4.33
CA GLY A 163 23.33 2.05 4.95
C GLY A 163 23.96 3.45 5.05
N GLY A 164 24.31 3.85 6.29
CA GLY A 164 25.41 4.78 6.56
C GLY A 164 25.11 5.81 7.65
N ALA A 165 25.68 5.59 8.82
CA ALA A 165 25.57 6.46 10.00
C ALA A 165 26.17 7.86 9.75
N GLU A 166 25.41 8.91 10.08
CA GLU A 166 25.95 10.13 10.65
C GLU A 166 24.98 10.72 11.67
N GLU A 167 25.61 11.31 12.67
CA GLU A 167 25.13 11.68 13.99
C GLU A 167 24.07 12.78 13.95
N CYS A 168 22.91 12.54 14.58
CA CYS A 168 22.09 13.65 15.07
C CYS A 168 21.57 13.29 16.46
N SER A 169 22.34 13.74 17.43
CA SER A 169 22.03 13.77 18.85
C SER A 169 20.68 14.43 19.10
N SER A 170 19.79 13.71 19.77
CA SER A 170 19.00 14.13 20.95
C SER A 170 17.59 13.53 20.92
N LEU A 171 17.38 12.50 21.75
CA LEU A 171 16.17 12.14 22.55
C LEU A 171 14.82 12.03 21.77
N GLN A 172 13.98 11.00 21.86
CA GLN A 172 13.73 10.07 22.96
C GLN A 172 12.77 8.94 22.47
N SER A 173 13.16 7.70 22.77
CA SER A 173 12.36 6.47 22.96
C SER A 173 11.15 6.13 22.05
N CYS A 174 11.28 5.05 21.27
CA CYS A 174 10.20 4.13 20.93
C CYS A 174 10.62 2.70 21.31
N PRO A 175 9.74 1.87 21.90
CA PRO A 175 10.11 0.57 22.43
C PRO A 175 10.37 -0.44 21.30
N THR A 176 11.47 -1.17 21.46
CA THR A 176 11.84 -2.38 20.72
C THR A 176 11.01 -3.58 21.17
N GLU A 177 10.76 -4.50 20.23
CA GLU A 177 10.32 -5.92 20.34
C GLU A 177 9.06 -6.17 19.47
N LYS A 178 8.94 -7.19 18.63
CA LYS A 178 9.61 -8.49 18.52
C LYS A 178 9.75 -8.91 17.06
N SER A 179 10.89 -9.49 16.75
CA SER A 179 11.17 -10.29 15.57
C SER A 179 10.19 -11.47 15.47
N PHE A 180 9.43 -11.57 14.38
CA PHE A 180 8.83 -12.82 13.93
C PHE A 180 9.38 -13.23 12.58
N GLY A 181 9.75 -14.51 12.51
CA GLY A 181 10.58 -15.11 11.48
C GLY A 181 10.02 -14.99 10.07
N ARG A 182 10.95 -14.80 9.14
CA ARG A 182 10.75 -14.76 7.69
C ARG A 182 10.54 -16.18 7.18
N GLY A 183 9.27 -16.60 7.04
CA GLY A 183 8.90 -17.79 6.29
C GLY A 183 8.81 -17.46 4.80
N CYS A 184 9.75 -17.95 4.01
CA CYS A 184 9.63 -17.97 2.56
C CYS A 184 8.53 -18.97 2.18
N VAL A 185 7.45 -18.53 1.54
CA VAL A 185 6.53 -19.41 0.82
C VAL A 185 6.48 -18.95 -0.62
N GLY A 186 6.96 -19.84 -1.49
CA GLY A 186 7.00 -19.65 -2.92
C GLY A 186 5.61 -19.54 -3.52
N ALA A 187 5.52 -18.69 -4.53
CA ALA A 187 4.36 -18.57 -5.40
C ALA A 187 4.13 -19.85 -6.19
N THR A 188 2.92 -20.43 -6.11
CA THR A 188 2.17 -20.97 -7.25
C THR A 188 0.69 -21.09 -6.86
N GLY A 189 -0.21 -20.69 -7.75
CA GLY A 189 -1.65 -20.98 -7.63
C GLY A 189 -2.54 -19.76 -7.38
N VAL A 190 -3.02 -19.16 -8.47
CA VAL A 190 -4.06 -18.13 -8.46
C VAL A 190 -5.39 -18.79 -8.06
N GLY A 191 -5.85 -18.47 -6.86
CA GLY A 191 -7.18 -18.78 -6.36
C GLY A 191 -7.51 -17.77 -5.28
N VAL A 192 -8.04 -16.61 -5.67
CA VAL A 192 -8.45 -15.55 -4.73
C VAL A 192 -9.68 -16.07 -3.99
N HIS A 193 -9.44 -16.65 -2.82
CA HIS A 193 -10.45 -17.11 -1.89
C HIS A 193 -11.15 -15.87 -1.31
N GLY A 194 -12.29 -15.47 -1.88
CA GLY A 194 -13.07 -14.29 -1.44
C GLY A 194 -13.44 -14.32 0.06
N GLY A 195 -13.38 -15.48 0.71
CA GLY A 195 -13.54 -15.61 2.16
C GLY A 195 -12.43 -14.96 2.99
N MET A 196 -11.17 -14.95 2.51
CA MET A 196 -10.05 -14.43 3.28
C MET A 196 -10.09 -12.90 3.42
N LEU A 197 -10.66 -12.19 2.44
CA LEU A 197 -10.76 -10.73 2.50
C LEU A 197 -11.81 -10.30 3.53
N LYS A 198 -12.94 -11.01 3.59
CA LYS A 198 -14.00 -10.75 4.57
C LYS A 198 -13.51 -10.99 6.00
N GLU A 199 -12.80 -12.11 6.23
CA GLU A 199 -12.22 -12.44 7.54
C GLU A 199 -11.13 -11.43 7.97
N ALA A 200 -10.31 -10.96 7.02
CA ALA A 200 -9.31 -9.92 7.31
C ALA A 200 -9.95 -8.57 7.68
N ILE A 201 -11.04 -8.19 7.02
CA ILE A 201 -11.79 -6.95 7.32
C ILE A 201 -12.49 -7.08 8.68
N GLU A 202 -13.18 -8.19 8.95
CA GLU A 202 -13.85 -8.43 10.24
C GLU A 202 -12.85 -8.47 11.41
N ASN A 203 -11.65 -9.03 11.20
CA ASN A 203 -10.58 -9.05 12.20
C ASN A 203 -9.97 -7.65 12.45
N MET A 204 -9.87 -6.80 11.44
CA MET A 204 -9.43 -5.40 11.62
C MET A 204 -10.49 -4.56 12.35
N VAL A 205 -11.77 -4.73 12.01
CA VAL A 205 -12.87 -4.02 12.69
C VAL A 205 -12.97 -4.44 14.16
N SER A 206 -12.81 -5.73 14.46
CA SER A 206 -12.88 -6.26 15.84
C SER A 206 -11.68 -5.83 16.70
N ASN A 207 -10.49 -5.70 16.11
CA ASN A 207 -9.32 -5.19 16.84
C ASN A 207 -9.39 -3.67 17.10
N TRP A 208 -10.14 -2.92 16.30
CA TRP A 208 -10.28 -1.48 16.49
C TRP A 208 -11.13 -1.15 17.73
N ASP A 209 -12.22 -1.89 17.98
CA ASP A 209 -13.09 -1.66 19.14
C ASP A 209 -12.43 -2.02 20.48
N LEU A 210 -11.47 -2.96 20.48
CA LEU A 210 -10.77 -3.38 21.70
C LEU A 210 -9.70 -2.39 22.20
N ASN A 211 -9.27 -1.44 21.37
CA ASN A 211 -8.22 -0.47 21.76
C ASN A 211 -8.77 0.92 22.10
N CYS A 212 -10.09 1.12 22.02
CA CYS A 212 -10.77 2.30 22.55
C CYS A 212 -11.25 2.10 24.00
N GLY A 213 -10.52 1.27 24.76
CA GLY A 213 -10.64 1.17 26.21
C GLY A 213 -10.34 2.52 26.86
N LEU A 214 -11.41 3.28 27.04
CA LEU A 214 -11.57 4.34 28.02
C LEU A 214 -11.44 3.67 29.41
N GLU A 215 -10.22 3.32 29.82
CA GLU A 215 -9.95 2.99 31.22
C GLU A 215 -10.09 4.29 32.04
N GLU A 216 -11.27 4.40 32.63
CA GLU A 216 -11.63 5.09 33.88
C GLU A 216 -10.55 6.03 34.46
N MET A 217 -10.72 7.33 34.19
CA MET A 217 -10.31 8.44 35.06
C MET A 217 -11.51 9.37 35.25
#